data_AF-A0A6L3XXD4-F1
#
_entry.id   AF-A0A6L3XXD4-F1
#
_cell.length_a   1.000
_cell.length_b   1.000
_cell.length_c   1.000
_cell.angle_alpha   90.00
_cell.angle_beta   90.00
_cell.angle_gamma   90.00
#
_symmetry.space_group_name_H-M   'P 1'
#
loop_
_entity.id
_entity.type
_entity.pdbx_description
1 polymer ?
#
loop_
_entity_poly.entity_id
_entity_poly.type
_entity_poly.pdbx_seq_one_letter_code
_entity_poly.pdbx_strand_id
1 'polypeptide(L)'
;SQITLPSKTHRQYLMRGLNSNDRADAIISHYQWIDSLKNIALAHALTSPQEVPVVRFEAKNGEIYTVHASSAGKAEREGESTLWLHDNDNTLLASLTFCVARSNGRTVLVIGGLQGPRRHVSREVIKQATRACHGLFPKRVLMEVIFQLASRSNISAIFAVSDEGHVFRALRYRLSKGRHFHASYDEFWEGLNGKKLSPFCWQLPLQMERKALEEIASKKRAEYRRRFALLDDIAASVHARIDPAVVSGKIQTKI
;
A
#
# COMPACT_ATOMS: atom_id res chain seq x y z
N SER A 1 3.54 13.20 -15.85
CA SER A 1 3.60 12.08 -16.80
C SER A 1 4.77 11.17 -16.43
N GLN A 2 4.60 9.84 -16.52
CA GLN A 2 5.72 8.90 -16.36
C GLN A 2 6.47 8.78 -17.69
N ILE A 3 7.60 9.49 -17.82
CA ILE A 3 8.37 9.64 -19.08
C ILE A 3 8.82 8.28 -19.66
N THR A 4 8.97 7.27 -18.81
CA THR A 4 9.57 5.97 -19.12
C THR A 4 8.55 4.89 -19.51
N LEU A 5 7.24 5.20 -19.55
CA LEU A 5 6.18 4.22 -19.77
C LEU A 5 6.42 3.29 -20.98
N PRO A 6 6.84 3.78 -22.18
CA PRO A 6 7.11 2.91 -23.33
C PRO A 6 8.25 1.91 -23.11
N SER A 7 9.21 2.23 -22.23
CA SER A 7 10.39 1.41 -21.96
C SER A 7 10.15 0.32 -20.90
N LYS A 8 9.02 0.36 -20.18
CA LYS A 8 8.78 -0.52 -19.02
C LYS A 8 8.70 -2.00 -19.38
N THR A 9 8.11 -2.33 -20.53
CA THR A 9 7.95 -3.72 -21.00
C THR A 9 9.30 -4.39 -21.32
N HIS A 10 10.31 -3.58 -21.68
CA HIS A 10 11.66 -4.01 -22.05
C HIS A 10 12.62 -4.19 -20.87
N ARG A 11 12.19 -3.87 -19.63
CA ARG A 11 12.99 -4.00 -18.41
C ARG A 11 12.24 -4.79 -17.34
N GLN A 12 12.96 -5.22 -16.30
CA GLN A 12 12.32 -5.86 -15.15
C GLN A 12 11.34 -4.91 -14.48
N TYR A 13 10.14 -5.41 -14.20
CA TYR A 13 8.98 -4.68 -13.71
C TYR A 13 8.13 -5.59 -12.82
N LEU A 14 7.62 -5.05 -11.72
CA LEU A 14 6.91 -5.69 -10.59
C LEU A 14 7.68 -6.77 -9.87
N MET A 15 8.01 -7.84 -10.58
CA MET A 15 8.58 -9.05 -10.02
C MET A 15 9.40 -9.78 -11.08
N ARG A 16 10.45 -10.48 -10.64
CA ARG A 16 11.20 -11.39 -11.51
C ARG A 16 10.32 -12.53 -12.01
N GLY A 17 10.53 -12.93 -13.26
CA GLY A 17 9.79 -14.02 -13.90
C GLY A 17 8.68 -13.57 -14.85
N LEU A 18 8.26 -12.30 -14.82
CA LEU A 18 7.30 -11.78 -15.79
C LEU A 18 7.94 -11.60 -17.17
N ASN A 19 7.26 -12.06 -18.23
CA ASN A 19 7.64 -11.80 -19.62
C ASN A 19 7.14 -10.41 -20.08
N SER A 20 7.47 -9.99 -21.30
CA SER A 20 7.09 -8.64 -21.79
C SER A 20 5.59 -8.44 -21.96
N ASN A 21 4.83 -9.49 -22.29
CA ASN A 21 3.37 -9.43 -22.38
C ASN A 21 2.75 -9.29 -20.99
N ASP A 22 3.20 -10.10 -20.00
CA ASP A 22 2.71 -9.98 -18.62
C ASP A 22 2.92 -8.56 -18.06
N ARG A 23 4.05 -7.94 -18.40
CA ARG A 23 4.37 -6.56 -17.98
C ARG A 23 3.46 -5.54 -18.67
N ALA A 24 3.23 -5.69 -19.97
CA ALA A 24 2.33 -4.81 -20.72
C ALA A 24 0.89 -4.92 -20.19
N ASP A 25 0.42 -6.15 -20.00
CA ASP A 25 -0.92 -6.44 -19.47
C ASP A 25 -1.11 -5.87 -18.07
N ALA A 26 -0.11 -5.98 -17.19
CA ALA A 26 -0.17 -5.39 -15.85
C ALA A 26 -0.28 -3.85 -15.90
N ILE A 27 0.52 -3.19 -16.73
CA ILE A 27 0.47 -1.72 -16.90
C ILE A 27 -0.91 -1.30 -17.42
N ILE A 28 -1.39 -1.93 -18.50
CA ILE A 28 -2.69 -1.63 -19.11
C ILE A 28 -3.82 -1.85 -18.09
N SER A 29 -3.80 -3.00 -17.42
CA SER A 29 -4.81 -3.36 -16.41
C SER A 29 -4.88 -2.34 -15.27
N HIS A 30 -3.74 -1.79 -14.86
CA HIS A 30 -3.72 -0.81 -13.77
C HIS A 30 -4.41 0.48 -14.18
N TYR A 31 -4.11 0.99 -15.38
CA TYR A 31 -4.75 2.22 -15.86
C TYR A 31 -6.24 2.00 -16.19
N GLN A 32 -6.62 0.83 -16.71
CA GLN A 32 -8.03 0.45 -16.84
C GLN A 32 -8.75 0.42 -15.48
N TRP A 33 -8.07 -0.06 -14.43
CA TRP A 33 -8.60 -0.02 -13.08
C TRP A 33 -8.75 1.43 -12.58
N ILE A 34 -7.75 2.29 -12.78
CA ILE A 34 -7.83 3.71 -12.44
C ILE A 34 -9.03 4.38 -13.12
N ASP A 35 -9.23 4.13 -14.41
CA ASP A 35 -10.36 4.67 -15.19
C ASP A 35 -11.72 4.15 -14.70
N SER A 36 -11.74 2.97 -14.06
CA SER A 36 -12.95 2.39 -13.46
C SER A 36 -13.29 2.95 -12.07
N LEU A 37 -12.39 3.71 -11.44
CA LEU A 37 -12.63 4.29 -10.13
C LEU A 37 -13.70 5.38 -10.20
N LYS A 38 -14.72 5.28 -9.34
CA LYS A 38 -15.79 6.28 -9.25
C LYS A 38 -15.29 7.62 -8.71
N ASN A 39 -14.27 7.60 -7.84
CA ASN A 39 -13.72 8.81 -7.25
C ASN A 39 -12.57 9.37 -8.09
N ILE A 40 -12.87 10.44 -8.83
CA ILE A 40 -11.91 11.14 -9.68
C ILE A 40 -10.72 11.68 -8.87
N ALA A 41 -10.93 12.13 -7.63
CA ALA A 41 -9.84 12.63 -6.79
C ALA A 41 -8.86 11.53 -6.39
N LEU A 42 -9.35 10.31 -6.14
CA LEU A 42 -8.49 9.14 -5.88
C LEU A 42 -7.74 8.72 -7.14
N ALA A 43 -8.42 8.64 -8.29
CA ALA A 43 -7.79 8.35 -9.58
C ALA A 43 -6.69 9.38 -9.92
N HIS A 44 -6.97 10.67 -9.70
CA HIS A 44 -5.98 11.74 -9.85
C HIS A 44 -4.81 11.57 -8.88
N ALA A 45 -5.07 11.29 -7.59
CA ALA A 45 -4.01 11.09 -6.61
C ALA A 45 -3.07 9.93 -7.00
N LEU A 46 -3.63 8.80 -7.45
CA LEU A 46 -2.86 7.62 -7.85
C LEU A 46 -2.06 7.78 -9.15
N THR A 47 -2.40 8.79 -9.98
CA THR A 47 -1.71 9.09 -11.25
C THR A 47 -0.88 10.38 -11.20
N SER A 48 -1.00 11.15 -10.13
CA SER A 48 -0.30 12.42 -9.94
C SER A 48 1.22 12.22 -9.83
N PRO A 49 2.05 13.06 -10.48
CA PRO A 49 3.50 13.07 -10.24
C PRO A 49 3.89 13.53 -8.82
N GLN A 50 3.01 14.30 -8.18
CA GLN A 50 3.18 14.81 -6.81
C GLN A 50 2.34 14.01 -5.83
N GLU A 51 2.77 13.95 -4.57
CA GLU A 51 2.04 13.30 -3.48
C GLU A 51 0.75 14.07 -3.16
N VAL A 52 -0.39 13.39 -3.26
CA VAL A 52 -1.72 13.96 -2.99
C VAL A 52 -2.32 13.27 -1.76
N PRO A 53 -2.80 14.01 -0.74
CA PRO A 53 -3.40 13.41 0.45
C PRO A 53 -4.66 12.61 0.10
N VAL A 54 -4.73 11.35 0.56
CA VAL A 54 -5.90 10.47 0.38
C VAL A 54 -6.57 10.09 1.68
N VAL A 55 -5.81 9.82 2.74
CA VAL A 55 -6.35 9.46 4.06
C VAL A 55 -5.64 10.28 5.12
N ARG A 56 -6.40 10.84 6.06
CA ARG A 56 -5.87 11.51 7.24
C ARG A 56 -6.57 10.92 8.46
N PHE A 57 -5.81 10.53 9.46
CA PHE A 57 -6.34 9.96 10.69
C PHE A 57 -5.62 10.53 11.90
N GLU A 58 -6.34 10.53 13.02
CA GLU A 58 -5.81 10.93 14.32
C GLU A 58 -5.47 9.68 15.13
N ALA A 59 -4.27 9.66 15.70
CA ALA A 59 -3.79 8.60 16.58
C ALA A 59 -3.84 9.06 18.04
N LYS A 60 -3.15 8.34 18.94
CA LYS A 60 -3.10 8.72 20.36
C LYS A 60 -2.59 10.17 20.54
N ASN A 61 -3.16 10.88 21.52
CA ASN A 61 -2.78 12.25 21.92
C ASN A 61 -2.96 13.32 20.82
N GLY A 62 -3.83 13.10 19.83
CA GLY A 62 -4.06 14.06 18.76
C GLY A 62 -2.99 14.07 17.67
N GLU A 63 -2.07 13.09 17.68
CA GLU A 63 -1.06 12.99 16.62
C GLU A 63 -1.71 12.66 15.28
N ILE A 64 -1.38 13.44 14.25
CA ILE A 64 -1.97 13.32 12.93
C ILE A 64 -1.02 12.60 12.00
N TYR A 65 -1.57 11.66 11.26
CA TYR A 65 -0.87 10.94 10.20
C TYR A 65 -1.65 11.06 8.89
N THR A 66 -0.92 11.19 7.80
CA THR A 66 -1.50 11.35 6.47
C THR A 66 -0.90 10.34 5.51
N VAL A 67 -1.78 9.57 4.85
CA VAL A 67 -1.43 8.77 3.69
C VAL A 67 -1.65 9.61 2.45
N HIS A 68 -0.59 9.76 1.66
CA HIS A 68 -0.62 10.36 0.34
C HIS A 68 -0.55 9.27 -0.73
N ALA A 69 -1.01 9.59 -1.94
CA ALA A 69 -0.84 8.77 -3.12
C ALA A 69 -0.15 9.57 -4.24
N SER A 70 0.61 8.88 -5.07
CA SER A 70 1.17 9.41 -6.31
C SER A 70 1.30 8.28 -7.33
N SER A 71 1.59 8.64 -8.58
CA SER A 71 2.24 7.74 -9.52
C SER A 71 3.59 7.26 -8.97
N ALA A 72 4.02 6.07 -9.40
CA ALA A 72 5.22 5.40 -8.89
C ALA A 72 6.54 6.00 -9.43
N GLY A 73 6.67 7.32 -9.58
CA GLY A 73 7.78 7.97 -10.29
C GLY A 73 9.18 7.44 -9.94
N LYS A 74 9.56 7.43 -8.66
CA LYS A 74 10.88 6.90 -8.19
C LYS A 74 10.94 5.38 -8.03
N ALA A 75 9.78 4.72 -8.06
CA ALA A 75 9.60 3.29 -7.84
C ALA A 75 8.95 2.62 -9.07
N GLU A 76 9.22 3.16 -10.25
CA GLU A 76 8.53 2.84 -11.53
C GLU A 76 8.71 1.40 -12.00
N ARG A 77 9.62 0.66 -11.38
CA ARG A 77 9.85 -0.77 -11.60
C ARG A 77 9.13 -1.65 -10.58
N GLU A 78 8.63 -1.08 -9.50
CA GLU A 78 7.93 -1.75 -8.40
C GLU A 78 6.40 -1.59 -8.51
N GLY A 79 5.91 -0.78 -9.46
CA GLY A 79 4.47 -0.64 -9.76
C GLY A 79 4.14 0.66 -10.49
N GLU A 80 2.87 1.05 -10.42
CA GLU A 80 2.31 2.23 -11.10
C GLU A 80 1.85 3.33 -10.15
N SER A 81 1.43 2.97 -8.94
CA SER A 81 1.08 3.91 -7.87
C SER A 81 1.86 3.63 -6.59
N THR A 82 2.12 4.67 -5.82
CA THR A 82 2.76 4.58 -4.50
C THR A 82 1.91 5.28 -3.45
N LEU A 83 1.75 4.63 -2.30
CA LEU A 83 1.21 5.21 -1.07
C LEU A 83 2.36 5.63 -0.16
N TRP A 84 2.22 6.79 0.49
CA TRP A 84 3.24 7.39 1.35
C TRP A 84 2.63 7.76 2.69
N LEU A 85 3.16 7.23 3.79
CA LEU A 85 2.69 7.57 5.13
C LEU A 85 3.63 8.59 5.77
N HIS A 86 3.07 9.74 6.13
CA HIS A 86 3.76 10.84 6.79
C HIS A 86 3.19 11.09 8.18
N ASP A 87 4.05 11.49 9.11
CA ASP A 87 3.61 12.12 10.37
C ASP A 87 3.28 13.61 10.18
N ASN A 88 2.94 14.28 11.27
CA ASN A 88 2.57 15.69 11.30
C ASN A 88 3.72 16.63 10.88
N ASP A 89 4.97 16.21 11.07
CA ASP A 89 6.16 16.97 10.68
C ASP A 89 6.58 16.67 9.22
N ASN A 90 5.71 16.00 8.48
CA ASN A 90 5.92 15.56 7.10
C ASN A 90 7.11 14.57 6.94
N THR A 91 7.49 13.88 8.01
CA THR A 91 8.50 12.83 7.96
C THR A 91 7.93 11.57 7.31
N LEU A 92 8.56 11.10 6.23
CA LEU A 92 8.16 9.86 5.57
C LEU A 92 8.49 8.63 6.45
N LEU A 93 7.45 7.93 6.90
CA LEU A 93 7.55 6.78 7.79
C LEU A 93 7.59 5.44 7.04
N ALA A 94 6.85 5.34 5.94
CA ALA A 94 6.80 4.16 5.09
C ALA A 94 6.25 4.52 3.70
N SER A 95 6.60 3.72 2.70
CA SER A 95 5.97 3.76 1.38
C SER A 95 5.66 2.38 0.83
N LEU A 96 4.61 2.27 0.02
CA LEU A 96 4.16 1.03 -0.60
C LEU A 96 3.81 1.28 -2.07
N THR A 97 4.50 0.61 -2.98
CA THR A 97 4.29 0.71 -4.42
C THR A 97 3.58 -0.54 -4.93
N PHE A 98 2.52 -0.33 -5.72
CA PHE A 98 1.68 -1.41 -6.22
C PHE A 98 1.22 -1.19 -7.66
N CYS A 99 0.66 -2.24 -8.23
CA CYS A 99 -0.01 -2.27 -9.53
C CYS A 99 -1.27 -3.13 -9.41
N VAL A 100 -2.31 -2.81 -10.18
CA VAL A 100 -3.52 -3.64 -10.28
C VAL A 100 -3.44 -4.36 -11.62
N ALA A 101 -3.38 -5.68 -11.58
CA ALA A 101 -3.12 -6.52 -12.75
C ALA A 101 -4.26 -7.53 -12.93
N ARG A 102 -4.12 -8.38 -13.95
CA ARG A 102 -4.99 -9.55 -14.13
C ARG A 102 -4.20 -10.84 -13.92
N SER A 103 -4.83 -11.81 -13.28
CA SER A 103 -4.32 -13.17 -13.16
C SER A 103 -5.47 -14.14 -13.37
N ASN A 104 -5.34 -15.08 -14.32
CA ASN A 104 -6.39 -16.05 -14.67
C ASN A 104 -7.77 -15.39 -14.88
N GLY A 105 -7.79 -14.27 -15.59
CA GLY A 105 -9.02 -13.54 -15.90
C GLY A 105 -9.62 -12.73 -14.74
N ARG A 106 -9.01 -12.71 -13.55
CA ARG A 106 -9.48 -11.94 -12.39
C ARG A 106 -8.57 -10.75 -12.08
N THR A 107 -9.15 -9.67 -11.53
CA THR A 107 -8.40 -8.51 -11.05
C THR A 107 -7.66 -8.86 -9.76
N VAL A 108 -6.38 -8.52 -9.71
CA VAL A 108 -5.49 -8.76 -8.57
C VAL A 108 -4.65 -7.51 -8.28
N LEU A 109 -4.17 -7.35 -7.06
CA LEU A 109 -3.23 -6.29 -6.70
C LEU A 109 -1.87 -6.89 -6.43
N VAL A 110 -0.82 -6.33 -7.02
CA VAL A 110 0.57 -6.75 -6.86
C VAL A 110 1.35 -5.66 -6.16
N ILE A 111 1.90 -5.97 -4.98
CA ILE A 111 2.82 -5.10 -4.24
C ILE A 111 4.24 -5.41 -4.69
N GLY A 112 4.85 -4.53 -5.48
CA GLY A 112 6.23 -4.67 -5.92
C GLY A 112 7.25 -3.93 -5.07
N GLY A 113 6.80 -3.07 -4.13
CA GLY A 113 7.70 -2.33 -3.24
C GLY A 113 7.06 -2.01 -1.89
N LEU A 114 7.80 -2.22 -0.80
CA LEU A 114 7.45 -1.82 0.56
C LEU A 114 8.68 -1.35 1.33
N GLN A 115 8.78 -0.04 1.56
CA GLN A 115 9.95 0.58 2.15
C GLN A 115 9.62 1.21 3.50
N GLY A 116 10.59 1.14 4.42
CA GLY A 116 10.54 1.88 5.68
C GLY A 116 11.00 3.34 5.49
N PRO A 117 11.27 4.06 6.58
CA PRO A 117 11.70 5.44 6.47
C PRO A 117 13.10 5.55 5.85
N ARG A 118 13.48 6.76 5.45
CA ARG A 118 14.84 7.05 4.97
C ARG A 118 15.86 6.85 6.11
N ARG A 119 17.11 6.53 5.75
CA ARG A 119 18.19 6.22 6.72
C ARG A 119 18.45 7.29 7.79
N HIS A 120 18.18 8.56 7.48
CA HIS A 120 18.39 9.66 8.42
C HIS A 120 17.26 9.77 9.47
N VAL A 121 16.12 9.12 9.25
CA VAL A 121 15.01 9.10 10.20
C VAL A 121 15.40 8.18 11.35
N SER A 122 15.36 8.72 12.57
CA SER A 122 15.72 7.97 13.77
C SER A 122 14.76 6.80 14.02
N ARG A 123 15.28 5.72 14.60
CA ARG A 123 14.45 4.60 15.07
C ARG A 123 13.42 5.05 16.12
N GLU A 124 13.71 6.13 16.87
CA GLU A 124 12.78 6.67 17.85
C GLU A 124 11.51 7.24 17.22
N VAL A 125 11.60 7.88 16.05
CA VAL A 125 10.42 8.37 15.31
C VAL A 125 9.49 7.22 14.96
N ILE A 126 10.04 6.09 14.50
CA ILE A 126 9.24 4.90 14.17
C ILE A 126 8.64 4.25 15.42
N LYS A 127 9.37 4.21 16.54
CA LYS A 127 8.83 3.72 17.81
C LYS A 127 7.71 4.62 18.33
N GLN A 128 7.85 5.94 18.22
CA GLN A 128 6.83 6.91 18.59
C GLN A 128 5.58 6.71 17.74
N ALA A 129 5.72 6.68 16.41
CA ALA A 129 4.62 6.43 15.49
C ALA A 129 3.90 5.10 15.78
N THR A 130 4.67 4.03 16.05
CA THR A 130 4.10 2.73 16.41
C THR A 130 3.32 2.80 17.73
N ARG A 131 3.83 3.52 18.75
CA ARG A 131 3.14 3.70 20.03
C ARG A 131 1.89 4.57 19.89
N ALA A 132 1.96 5.65 19.10
CA ALA A 132 0.84 6.52 18.80
C ALA A 132 -0.28 5.73 18.11
N CYS A 133 0.07 4.86 17.16
CA CYS A 133 -0.84 3.96 16.47
C CYS A 133 -1.16 2.66 17.26
N HIS A 134 -1.11 2.70 18.58
CA HIS A 134 -1.49 1.56 19.46
C HIS A 134 -0.78 0.24 19.15
N GLY A 135 0.51 0.31 18.81
CA GLY A 135 1.35 -0.84 18.43
C GLY A 135 1.24 -1.24 16.96
N LEU A 136 0.50 -0.51 16.14
CA LEU A 136 0.44 -0.71 14.68
C LEU A 136 1.64 -0.05 14.01
N PHE A 137 2.52 -0.87 13.44
CA PHE A 137 3.72 -0.39 12.76
C PHE A 137 3.37 0.36 11.44
N PRO A 138 4.10 1.44 11.04
CA PRO A 138 3.78 2.26 9.86
C PRO A 138 3.50 1.48 8.57
N LYS A 139 4.26 0.42 8.26
CA LYS A 139 3.99 -0.40 7.07
C LYS A 139 2.64 -1.11 7.12
N ARG A 140 2.13 -1.46 8.31
CA ARG A 140 0.81 -2.09 8.48
C ARG A 140 -0.34 -1.11 8.28
N VAL A 141 -0.13 0.18 8.54
CA VAL A 141 -1.11 1.24 8.20
C VAL A 141 -1.31 1.28 6.68
N LEU A 142 -0.22 1.25 5.90
CA LEU A 142 -0.33 1.20 4.43
C LEU A 142 -1.01 -0.09 3.94
N MET A 143 -0.76 -1.22 4.60
CA MET A 143 -1.46 -2.47 4.29
C MET A 143 -2.95 -2.39 4.55
N GLU A 144 -3.39 -1.72 5.62
CA GLU A 144 -4.82 -1.48 5.85
C GLU A 144 -5.44 -0.72 4.68
N VAL A 145 -4.81 0.35 4.21
CA VAL A 145 -5.28 1.08 3.02
C VAL A 145 -5.38 0.17 1.80
N ILE A 146 -4.41 -0.73 1.59
CA ILE A 146 -4.42 -1.70 0.49
C ILE A 146 -5.55 -2.72 0.63
N PHE A 147 -5.81 -3.26 1.82
CA PHE A 147 -6.92 -4.17 2.05
C PHE A 147 -8.27 -3.50 1.76
N GLN A 148 -8.43 -2.25 2.20
CA GLN A 148 -9.66 -1.50 1.95
C GLN A 148 -9.83 -1.14 0.46
N LEU A 149 -8.75 -0.74 -0.23
CA LEU A 149 -8.74 -0.58 -1.69
C LEU A 149 -9.15 -1.88 -2.41
N ALA A 150 -8.60 -3.02 -1.98
CA ALA A 150 -8.88 -4.31 -2.58
C ALA A 150 -10.36 -4.71 -2.41
N SER A 151 -10.89 -4.58 -1.20
CA SER A 151 -12.28 -4.93 -0.87
C SER A 151 -13.31 -4.14 -1.69
N ARG A 152 -13.00 -2.88 -2.02
CA ARG A 152 -13.90 -1.99 -2.77
C ARG A 152 -13.70 -2.01 -4.28
N SER A 153 -12.65 -2.65 -4.78
CA SER A 153 -12.28 -2.63 -6.20
C SER A 153 -12.41 -3.99 -6.90
N ASN A 154 -13.18 -4.92 -6.33
CA ASN A 154 -13.32 -6.29 -6.84
C ASN A 154 -11.95 -7.00 -7.06
N ILE A 155 -10.97 -6.68 -6.20
CA ILE A 155 -9.65 -7.32 -6.23
C ILE A 155 -9.78 -8.67 -5.52
N SER A 156 -9.51 -9.73 -6.26
CA SER A 156 -9.72 -11.12 -5.82
C SER A 156 -8.53 -11.74 -5.09
N ALA A 157 -7.35 -11.15 -5.25
CA ALA A 157 -6.12 -11.58 -4.57
C ALA A 157 -5.14 -10.42 -4.43
N ILE A 158 -4.35 -10.45 -3.37
CA ILE A 158 -3.19 -9.58 -3.19
C ILE A 158 -1.94 -10.45 -3.26
N PHE A 159 -1.04 -10.11 -4.18
CA PHE A 159 0.28 -10.70 -4.30
C PHE A 159 1.33 -9.70 -3.84
N ALA A 160 2.41 -10.20 -3.26
CA ALA A 160 3.53 -9.39 -2.84
C ALA A 160 4.85 -10.02 -3.26
N VAL A 161 5.76 -9.18 -3.74
CA VAL A 161 7.08 -9.63 -4.18
C VAL A 161 7.89 -10.12 -2.98
N SER A 162 8.60 -11.23 -3.13
CA SER A 162 9.55 -11.74 -2.13
C SER A 162 10.87 -10.97 -2.19
N ASP A 163 11.75 -11.23 -1.22
CA ASP A 163 13.12 -10.73 -1.27
C ASP A 163 13.86 -11.15 -2.55
N GLU A 164 13.65 -12.37 -3.03
CA GLU A 164 14.30 -12.90 -4.24
C GLU A 164 13.63 -12.45 -5.54
N GLY A 165 12.33 -12.16 -5.48
CA GLY A 165 11.52 -11.69 -6.60
C GLY A 165 11.74 -10.21 -6.92
N HIS A 166 12.32 -9.44 -6.00
CA HIS A 166 12.47 -8.00 -6.13
C HIS A 166 13.29 -7.63 -7.38
N VAL A 167 12.81 -6.66 -8.15
CA VAL A 167 13.40 -6.23 -9.44
C VAL A 167 14.86 -5.74 -9.34
N PHE A 168 15.27 -5.28 -8.15
CA PHE A 168 16.66 -4.85 -7.91
C PHE A 168 17.58 -5.97 -7.39
N ARG A 169 17.09 -7.21 -7.21
CA ARG A 169 17.92 -8.39 -6.88
C ARG A 169 18.50 -9.11 -8.09
N ALA A 170 18.05 -8.82 -9.31
CA ALA A 170 18.63 -9.41 -10.50
C ALA A 170 20.07 -8.92 -10.74
N LEU A 171 21.03 -9.84 -10.58
CA LEU A 171 22.47 -9.86 -10.88
C LEU A 171 23.29 -8.56 -10.94
N ARG A 172 22.85 -7.48 -11.59
CA ARG A 172 23.60 -6.22 -11.79
C ARG A 172 23.83 -5.41 -10.51
N TYR A 173 23.07 -5.60 -9.44
CA TYR A 173 23.24 -4.87 -8.16
C TYR A 173 23.95 -5.67 -7.06
N ARG A 174 24.13 -6.98 -7.26
CA ARG A 174 24.77 -7.87 -6.28
C ARG A 174 26.25 -7.51 -6.06
N LEU A 175 26.88 -6.88 -7.05
CA LEU A 175 28.30 -6.53 -7.03
C LEU A 175 28.60 -5.08 -6.61
N SER A 176 27.60 -4.18 -6.51
CA SER A 176 27.84 -2.75 -6.20
C SER A 176 27.25 -2.26 -4.87
N LYS A 177 26.28 -2.98 -4.27
CA LYS A 177 25.60 -2.54 -3.04
C LYS A 177 25.27 -3.68 -2.07
N GLY A 178 26.21 -4.62 -1.90
CA GLY A 178 26.03 -5.87 -1.15
C GLY A 178 25.73 -5.78 0.35
N ARG A 179 25.27 -4.65 0.93
CA ARG A 179 25.12 -4.51 2.39
C ARG A 179 24.00 -3.60 2.90
N HIS A 180 22.94 -3.37 2.13
CA HIS A 180 21.91 -2.41 2.53
C HIS A 180 20.45 -2.82 2.24
N PHE A 181 20.10 -4.05 2.58
CA PHE A 181 18.68 -4.46 2.68
C PHE A 181 18.38 -4.67 4.16
N HIS A 182 17.70 -3.73 4.82
CA HIS A 182 17.51 -3.70 6.28
C HIS A 182 16.10 -4.14 6.73
N ALA A 183 15.21 -4.51 5.80
CA ALA A 183 13.90 -5.06 6.12
C ALA A 183 13.57 -6.17 5.13
N SER A 184 13.51 -7.43 5.58
CA SER A 184 13.10 -8.56 4.75
C SER A 184 11.62 -8.40 4.39
N TYR A 185 11.32 -8.50 3.09
CA TYR A 185 9.95 -8.55 2.59
C TYR A 185 9.29 -9.84 3.07
N ASP A 186 10.02 -10.95 2.99
CA ASP A 186 9.55 -12.29 3.39
C ASP A 186 9.11 -12.32 4.86
N GLU A 187 9.93 -11.82 5.79
CA GLU A 187 9.57 -11.74 7.22
C GLU A 187 8.31 -10.88 7.44
N PHE A 188 8.17 -9.78 6.70
CA PHE A 188 7.00 -8.91 6.84
C PHE A 188 5.73 -9.58 6.31
N TRP A 189 5.79 -10.26 5.17
CA TRP A 189 4.67 -10.99 4.59
C TRP A 189 4.27 -12.20 5.45
N GLU A 190 5.23 -12.93 5.98
CA GLU A 190 4.99 -14.02 6.93
C GLU A 190 4.26 -13.51 8.17
N GLY A 191 4.68 -12.36 8.72
CA GLY A 191 3.99 -11.73 9.86
C GLY A 191 2.56 -11.23 9.56
N LEU A 192 2.15 -11.20 8.28
CA LEU A 192 0.78 -10.93 7.83
C LEU A 192 0.03 -12.21 7.45
N ASN A 193 0.54 -13.38 7.84
CA ASN A 193 0.03 -14.70 7.47
C ASN A 193 -0.01 -14.90 5.94
N GLY A 194 0.94 -14.29 5.23
CA GLY A 194 1.13 -14.52 3.81
C GLY A 194 1.51 -15.98 3.54
N LYS A 195 1.10 -16.50 2.38
CA LYS A 195 1.47 -17.82 1.89
C LYS A 195 2.48 -17.68 0.76
N LYS A 196 3.67 -18.25 0.92
CA LYS A 196 4.68 -18.24 -0.15
C LYS A 196 4.21 -19.14 -1.29
N LEU A 197 4.01 -18.57 -2.47
CA LEU A 197 3.55 -19.30 -3.66
C LEU A 197 4.70 -19.78 -4.54
N SER A 198 5.82 -19.05 -4.51
CA SER A 198 7.03 -19.36 -5.27
C SER A 198 8.24 -18.66 -4.63
N PRO A 199 9.47 -18.88 -5.13
CA PRO A 199 10.63 -18.11 -4.71
C PRO A 199 10.44 -16.60 -4.85
N PHE A 200 9.60 -16.12 -5.78
CA PHE A 200 9.44 -14.70 -6.11
C PHE A 200 8.19 -14.04 -5.53
N CYS A 201 7.19 -14.82 -5.12
CA CYS A 201 5.84 -14.33 -4.89
C CYS A 201 5.22 -14.90 -3.61
N TRP A 202 4.58 -14.02 -2.85
CA TRP A 202 3.69 -14.33 -1.74
C TRP A 202 2.26 -13.97 -2.12
N GLN A 203 1.29 -14.72 -1.59
CA GLN A 203 -0.12 -14.35 -1.55
C GLN A 203 -0.47 -13.88 -0.15
N LEU A 204 -1.02 -12.68 -0.04
CA LEU A 204 -1.45 -12.09 1.22
C LEU A 204 -2.96 -12.34 1.45
N PRO A 205 -3.45 -12.29 2.70
CA PRO A 205 -4.88 -12.22 2.95
C PRO A 205 -5.50 -10.96 2.33
N LEU A 206 -6.82 -10.96 2.14
CA LEU A 206 -7.56 -9.80 1.62
C LEU A 206 -7.93 -8.77 2.70
N GLN A 207 -7.68 -9.09 3.96
CA GLN A 207 -7.96 -8.25 5.12
C GLN A 207 -6.94 -8.51 6.22
N MET A 208 -6.78 -7.54 7.12
CA MET A 208 -5.97 -7.73 8.31
C MET A 208 -6.65 -8.71 9.28
N GLU A 209 -5.90 -9.67 9.80
CA GLU A 209 -6.41 -10.56 10.86
C GLU A 209 -6.75 -9.75 12.11
N ARG A 210 -7.98 -9.90 12.61
CA ARG A 210 -8.43 -9.34 13.89
C ARG A 210 -8.74 -10.48 14.85
N LYS A 211 -7.87 -10.66 15.84
CA LYS A 211 -8.07 -11.65 16.91
C LYS A 211 -9.20 -11.23 17.82
N ALA A 212 -9.96 -12.21 18.31
CA ALA A 212 -10.98 -11.97 19.33
C ALA A 212 -10.32 -11.39 20.59
N LEU A 213 -10.96 -10.44 21.27
CA LEU A 213 -10.35 -9.78 22.44
C LEU A 213 -10.11 -10.78 23.58
N GLU A 214 -10.91 -11.84 23.63
CA GLU A 214 -10.84 -12.93 24.59
C GLU A 214 -9.51 -13.70 24.48
N GLU A 215 -9.03 -13.90 23.24
CA GLU A 215 -7.75 -14.56 22.93
C GLU A 215 -6.53 -13.68 23.23
N ILE A 216 -6.75 -12.37 23.43
CA ILE A 216 -5.69 -11.42 23.75
C ILE A 216 -5.52 -11.36 25.27
N ALA A 217 -4.27 -11.45 25.73
CA ALA A 217 -3.93 -11.32 27.14
C ALA A 217 -4.57 -10.05 27.74
N SER A 218 -5.22 -10.18 28.91
CA SER A 218 -6.04 -9.13 29.53
C SER A 218 -5.36 -7.75 29.54
N LYS A 219 -4.06 -7.69 29.94
CA LYS A 219 -3.24 -6.48 29.98
C LYS A 219 -3.04 -5.77 28.63
N LYS A 220 -3.30 -6.44 27.50
CA LYS A 220 -3.17 -5.92 26.13
C LYS A 220 -4.50 -5.61 25.46
N ARG A 221 -5.64 -6.07 26.00
CA ARG A 221 -6.97 -5.90 25.39
C ARG A 221 -7.34 -4.43 25.13
N ALA A 222 -7.01 -3.53 26.06
CA ALA A 222 -7.29 -2.11 25.89
C ALA A 222 -6.47 -1.46 24.75
N GLU A 223 -5.23 -1.90 24.55
CA GLU A 223 -4.38 -1.46 23.44
C GLU A 223 -4.96 -1.94 22.10
N TYR A 224 -5.35 -3.22 22.03
CA TYR A 224 -5.94 -3.80 20.82
C TYR A 224 -7.30 -3.21 20.45
N ARG A 225 -8.17 -2.92 21.43
CA ARG A 225 -9.43 -2.20 21.16
C ARG A 225 -9.19 -0.86 20.47
N ARG A 226 -8.25 -0.06 20.98
CA ARG A 226 -7.90 1.23 20.36
C ARG A 226 -7.24 1.05 18.99
N ARG A 227 -6.42 0.01 18.82
CA ARG A 227 -5.84 -0.36 17.51
C ARG A 227 -6.93 -0.70 16.50
N PHE A 228 -7.93 -1.50 16.87
CA PHE A 228 -9.02 -1.86 15.97
C PHE A 228 -9.88 -0.65 15.62
N ALA A 229 -10.20 0.22 16.59
CA ALA A 229 -10.88 1.49 16.33
C ALA A 229 -10.09 2.37 15.33
N LEU A 230 -8.77 2.49 15.50
CA LEU A 230 -7.92 3.21 14.55
C LEU A 230 -7.97 2.62 13.13
N LEU A 231 -7.97 1.29 13.01
CA LEU A 231 -8.12 0.62 11.71
C LEU A 231 -9.50 0.88 11.10
N ASP A 232 -10.56 0.92 11.91
CA ASP A 232 -11.92 1.26 11.48
C ASP A 232 -12.01 2.71 10.97
N ASP A 233 -11.35 3.66 11.64
CA ASP A 233 -11.29 5.07 11.22
C ASP A 233 -10.55 5.24 9.89
N ILE A 234 -9.44 4.51 9.71
CA ILE A 234 -8.71 4.46 8.44
C ILE A 234 -9.60 3.87 7.36
N ALA A 235 -10.28 2.74 7.63
CA ALA A 235 -11.16 2.09 6.67
C ALA A 235 -12.32 2.99 6.26
N ALA A 236 -12.98 3.65 7.20
CA ALA A 236 -14.04 4.62 6.92
C ALA A 236 -13.53 5.77 6.03
N SER A 237 -12.35 6.30 6.31
CA SER A 237 -11.72 7.35 5.51
C SER A 237 -11.39 6.90 4.09
N VAL A 238 -10.90 5.67 3.91
CA VAL A 238 -10.67 5.08 2.59
C VAL A 238 -11.99 4.87 1.85
N HIS A 239 -13.02 4.36 2.52
CA HIS A 239 -14.33 4.12 1.91
C HIS A 239 -14.97 5.41 1.41
N ALA A 240 -14.94 6.49 2.19
CA ALA A 240 -15.42 7.80 1.77
C ALA A 240 -14.69 8.32 0.51
N ARG A 241 -13.46 7.86 0.28
CA ARG A 241 -12.64 8.21 -0.88
C ARG A 241 -12.80 7.27 -2.07
N ILE A 242 -13.27 6.03 -1.92
CA ILE A 242 -13.48 5.12 -3.05
C ILE A 242 -14.92 5.21 -3.56
N ASP A 243 -15.89 5.18 -2.64
CA ASP A 243 -17.31 5.30 -2.91
C ASP A 243 -17.83 6.58 -2.26
N PRO A 244 -17.56 7.77 -2.84
CA PRO A 244 -18.17 8.98 -2.34
C PRO A 244 -19.68 8.80 -2.45
N ALA A 245 -20.38 8.83 -1.32
CA ALA A 245 -21.83 8.83 -1.33
C ALA A 245 -22.28 9.98 -2.24
N VAL A 246 -23.15 9.69 -3.22
CA VAL A 246 -23.81 10.73 -3.99
C VAL A 246 -24.64 11.52 -2.99
N VAL A 247 -24.16 12.70 -2.60
CA VAL A 247 -24.99 13.66 -1.87
C VAL A 247 -26.08 14.08 -2.85
N SER A 248 -27.23 13.40 -2.78
CA SER A 248 -28.45 13.85 -3.44
C SER A 248 -28.87 15.13 -2.73
N GLY A 249 -28.36 16.26 -3.24
CA GLY A 249 -28.84 17.57 -2.87
C GLY A 249 -30.28 17.70 -3.35
N LYS A 250 -31.24 17.50 -2.42
CA LYS A 250 -32.56 18.09 -2.58
C LYS A 250 -32.36 19.60 -2.55
N ILE A 251 -32.28 20.22 -3.73
CA ILE A 251 -32.53 21.65 -3.87
C ILE A 251 -33.98 21.84 -3.45
N GLN A 252 -34.16 22.28 -2.21
CA GLN A 252 -35.45 22.70 -1.72
C GLN A 252 -35.65 24.12 -2.25
N THR A 253 -36.23 24.22 -3.45
CA THR A 253 -36.73 25.48 -3.99
C THR A 253 -37.83 25.96 -3.05
N LYS A 254 -37.52 26.96 -2.21
CA LYS A 254 -38.54 27.80 -1.59
C LYS A 254 -38.57 29.11 -2.38
N ILE A 255 -39.71 29.26 -3.05
CA ILE A 255 -40.40 30.45 -3.56
C ILE A 255 -39.60 31.75 -3.51
#